data_AF-A0A1R3VWC0-F1
#
_entry.id   AF-A0A1R3VWC0-F1
#
_cell.length_a   1.000
_cell.length_b   1.000
_cell.length_c   1.000
_cell.angle_alpha   90.00
_cell.angle_beta   90.00
_cell.angle_gamma   90.00
#
_symmetry.space_group_name_H-M   'P 1'
#
loop_
_entity.id
_entity.type
_entity.pdbx_description
1 polymer ?
#
loop_
_entity_poly.entity_id
_entity_poly.type
_entity_poly.pdbx_seq_one_letter_code
_entity_poly.pdbx_strand_id
1 'polypeptide(L)'
;MKIFFLLLVICVSPVAVAETPNEDQPIQSTPRAMLAMGWMFLQGDRVEHDRAQAEYWFRESAETGYAPAQIALASLLYADAQGGLNPEGVFEARDLLLEAAPAQPPIAAYFLARIYSEGIGIEVDPSLAAQWANIAAAGQDPAAIMLWQRLEAQLVPEERDAARQRAVDWLQGLEE
;
A
#
# COMPACT_ATOMS: atom_id res chain seq x y z
N MET A 1 -11.30 -8.78 -74.02
CA MET A 1 -10.61 -10.00 -73.55
C MET A 1 -9.78 -9.59 -72.33
N LYS A 2 -10.43 -9.45 -71.15
CA LYS A 2 -10.28 -10.31 -69.96
C LYS A 2 -8.81 -10.63 -69.62
N ILE A 3 -8.33 -10.10 -68.49
CA ILE A 3 -7.70 -10.85 -67.37
C ILE A 3 -7.66 -9.89 -66.16
N PHE A 4 -8.43 -10.21 -65.12
CA PHE A 4 -8.37 -9.59 -63.79
C PHE A 4 -7.31 -10.37 -62.99
N PHE A 5 -6.27 -9.70 -62.48
CA PHE A 5 -5.30 -10.32 -61.60
C PHE A 5 -5.84 -10.27 -60.16
N LEU A 6 -6.31 -11.40 -59.66
CA LEU A 6 -6.76 -11.57 -58.27
C LEU A 6 -5.53 -11.88 -57.42
N LEU A 7 -4.89 -10.86 -56.84
CA LEU A 7 -3.85 -11.06 -55.81
C LEU A 7 -4.54 -11.30 -54.47
N LEU A 8 -4.49 -12.55 -54.03
CA LEU A 8 -4.88 -13.00 -52.69
C LEU A 8 -3.90 -12.40 -51.67
N VAL A 9 -4.30 -11.30 -51.01
CA VAL A 9 -3.57 -10.73 -49.87
C VAL A 9 -3.78 -11.68 -48.69
N ILE A 10 -2.75 -12.46 -48.37
CA ILE A 10 -2.70 -13.29 -47.16
C ILE A 10 -2.59 -12.32 -45.99
N CYS A 11 -3.64 -12.28 -45.16
CA CYS A 11 -3.70 -11.47 -43.97
C CYS A 11 -2.76 -12.07 -42.90
N VAL A 12 -1.49 -11.66 -42.91
CA VAL A 12 -0.62 -11.84 -41.75
C VAL A 12 -0.90 -10.66 -40.84
N SER A 13 -1.76 -10.87 -39.84
CA SER A 13 -2.01 -9.89 -38.79
C SER A 13 -0.67 -9.54 -38.13
N PRO A 14 -0.30 -8.26 -37.97
CA PRO A 14 0.88 -7.92 -37.21
C PRO A 14 0.69 -8.37 -35.76
N VAL A 15 1.64 -9.16 -35.26
CA VAL A 15 1.83 -9.38 -33.82
C VAL A 15 2.04 -8.00 -33.20
N ALA A 16 1.16 -7.63 -32.27
CA ALA A 16 1.28 -6.40 -31.50
C ALA A 16 2.57 -6.44 -30.68
N VAL A 17 3.58 -5.69 -31.12
CA VAL A 17 4.70 -5.28 -30.27
C VAL A 17 4.10 -4.33 -29.24
N ALA A 18 4.26 -4.63 -27.96
CA ALA A 18 3.86 -3.74 -26.88
C ALA A 18 4.64 -2.43 -27.03
N GLU A 19 3.95 -1.37 -27.43
CA GLU A 19 4.52 -0.03 -27.52
C GLU A 19 4.85 0.46 -26.11
N THR A 20 6.09 0.91 -25.90
CA THR A 20 6.49 1.63 -24.68
C THR A 20 5.62 2.88 -24.53
N PRO A 21 5.10 3.21 -23.32
CA PRO A 21 4.23 4.36 -23.16
C PRO A 21 4.92 5.65 -23.63
N ASN A 22 4.26 6.35 -24.54
CA ASN A 22 4.72 7.61 -25.14
C ASN A 22 4.63 8.75 -24.10
N GLU A 23 5.72 9.48 -23.87
CA GLU A 23 5.88 10.50 -22.80
C GLU A 23 4.97 11.75 -22.95
N ASP A 24 4.26 11.90 -24.08
CA ASP A 24 3.57 13.16 -24.45
C ASP A 24 2.02 13.11 -24.40
N GLN A 25 1.41 12.15 -23.69
CA GLN A 25 -0.04 12.19 -23.41
C GLN A 25 -0.23 12.16 -21.89
N PRO A 26 -0.83 13.19 -21.26
CA PRO A 26 -1.28 13.07 -19.88
C PRO A 26 -2.47 12.12 -19.88
N ILE A 27 -2.17 10.82 -19.80
CA ILE A 27 -3.18 9.82 -19.50
C ILE A 27 -3.66 10.24 -18.11
N GLN A 28 -4.88 10.78 -18.01
CA GLN A 28 -5.59 10.86 -16.74
C GLN A 28 -5.93 9.44 -16.30
N SER A 29 -4.89 8.67 -15.97
CA SER A 29 -4.97 7.34 -15.44
C SER A 29 -5.66 7.48 -14.08
N THR A 30 -6.80 6.82 -13.91
CA THR A 30 -7.51 6.84 -12.62
C THR A 30 -6.53 6.39 -11.52
N PRO A 31 -6.67 6.86 -10.26
CA PRO A 31 -5.77 6.44 -9.18
C PRO A 31 -5.67 4.91 -9.05
N ARG A 32 -6.80 4.21 -9.25
CA ARG A 32 -6.83 2.75 -9.32
C ARG A 32 -5.94 2.16 -10.42
N ALA A 33 -5.90 2.78 -11.59
CA ALA A 33 -5.07 2.32 -12.70
C ALA A 33 -3.58 2.59 -12.45
N MET A 34 -3.22 3.75 -11.87
CA MET A 34 -1.86 4.02 -11.40
C MET A 34 -1.41 3.00 -10.35
N LEU A 35 -2.24 2.70 -9.35
CA LEU A 35 -1.99 1.63 -8.38
C LEU A 35 -1.75 0.28 -9.08
N ALA A 36 -2.59 -0.08 -10.06
CA ALA A 36 -2.44 -1.33 -10.79
C ALA A 36 -1.12 -1.39 -11.57
N MET A 37 -0.69 -0.28 -12.18
CA MET A 37 0.62 -0.17 -12.84
C MET A 37 1.76 -0.39 -11.84
N GLY A 38 1.68 0.21 -10.65
CA GLY A 38 2.67 -0.02 -9.60
C GLY A 38 2.79 -1.49 -9.21
N TRP A 39 1.66 -2.20 -9.08
CA TRP A 39 1.67 -3.65 -8.83
C TRP A 39 2.24 -4.46 -9.99
N MET A 40 1.96 -4.09 -11.24
CA MET A 40 2.53 -4.78 -12.42
C MET A 40 4.06 -4.70 -12.42
N PHE A 41 4.63 -3.52 -12.19
CA PHE A 41 6.08 -3.35 -12.08
C PHE A 41 6.68 -4.06 -10.87
N LEU A 42 5.99 -4.06 -9.72
CA LEU A 42 6.48 -4.75 -8.52
C LEU A 42 6.45 -6.28 -8.65
N GLN A 43 5.50 -6.83 -9.41
CA GLN A 43 5.36 -8.28 -9.60
C GLN A 43 6.08 -8.80 -10.84
N GLY A 44 6.45 -7.92 -11.78
CA GLY A 44 6.90 -8.31 -13.12
C GLY A 44 5.78 -8.97 -13.94
N ASP A 45 4.51 -8.62 -13.69
CA ASP A 45 3.39 -9.15 -14.48
C ASP A 45 3.27 -8.40 -15.80
N ARG A 46 3.61 -9.08 -16.90
CA ARG A 46 3.62 -8.55 -18.28
C ARG A 46 4.62 -7.40 -18.54
N VAL A 47 5.37 -6.97 -17.53
CA VAL A 47 6.48 -6.01 -17.62
C VAL A 47 7.69 -6.56 -16.88
N GLU A 48 8.88 -6.02 -17.12
CA GLU A 48 10.07 -6.36 -16.32
C GLU A 48 9.87 -5.88 -14.87
N HIS A 49 10.36 -6.67 -13.91
CA HIS A 49 10.28 -6.28 -12.52
C HIS A 49 11.13 -5.03 -12.27
N ASP A 50 10.48 -3.95 -11.83
CA ASP A 50 11.14 -2.68 -11.54
C ASP A 50 10.51 -2.04 -10.30
N ARG A 51 11.25 -2.09 -9.18
CA ARG A 51 10.82 -1.50 -7.92
C ARG A 51 10.70 0.02 -7.98
N ALA A 52 11.58 0.70 -8.69
CA ALA A 52 11.59 2.17 -8.76
C ALA A 52 10.37 2.67 -9.55
N GLN A 53 10.02 1.99 -10.65
CA GLN A 53 8.78 2.24 -11.37
C GLN A 53 7.55 1.93 -10.51
N ALA A 54 7.58 0.84 -9.73
CA ALA A 54 6.49 0.54 -8.81
C ALA A 54 6.26 1.66 -7.79
N GLU A 55 7.33 2.15 -7.16
CA GLU A 55 7.26 3.28 -6.23
C GLU A 55 6.69 4.53 -6.91
N TYR A 56 7.19 4.88 -8.10
CA TYR A 56 6.71 6.02 -8.87
C TYR A 56 5.19 5.95 -9.07
N TRP A 57 4.66 4.84 -9.58
CA TRP A 57 3.23 4.71 -9.84
C TRP A 57 2.38 4.66 -8.57
N PHE A 58 2.88 4.08 -7.48
CA PHE A 58 2.20 4.16 -6.19
C PHE A 58 2.16 5.59 -5.66
N ARG A 59 3.24 6.36 -5.82
CA ARG A 59 3.34 7.76 -5.40
C ARG A 59 2.37 8.64 -6.16
N GLU A 60 2.37 8.57 -7.49
CA GLU A 60 1.41 9.30 -8.33
C GLU A 60 -0.05 9.01 -7.92
N SER A 61 -0.37 7.75 -7.59
CA SER A 61 -1.71 7.41 -7.11
C SER A 61 -1.98 7.84 -5.67
N ALA A 62 -0.99 7.81 -4.79
CA ALA A 62 -1.13 8.18 -3.39
C ALA A 62 -1.38 9.68 -3.24
N GLU A 63 -0.74 10.50 -4.08
CA GLU A 63 -0.90 11.97 -4.11
C GLU A 63 -2.33 12.41 -4.45
N THR A 64 -3.14 11.55 -5.07
CA THR A 64 -4.56 11.83 -5.28
C THR A 64 -5.44 11.55 -4.05
N GLY A 65 -4.84 11.14 -2.91
CA GLY A 65 -5.54 10.69 -1.71
C GLY A 65 -6.16 9.30 -1.83
N TYR A 66 -5.72 8.47 -2.77
CA TYR A 66 -6.28 7.13 -2.95
C TYR A 66 -5.72 6.17 -1.88
N ALA A 67 -6.49 5.92 -0.84
CA ALA A 67 -6.08 5.11 0.32
C ALA A 67 -5.40 3.76 -0.03
N PRO A 68 -5.86 2.97 -1.03
CA PRO A 68 -5.16 1.75 -1.40
C PRO A 68 -3.71 1.98 -1.91
N ALA A 69 -3.46 3.12 -2.56
CA ALA A 69 -2.13 3.49 -3.01
C ALA A 69 -1.25 4.09 -1.91
N GLN A 70 -1.82 4.89 -1.01
CA GLN A 70 -1.12 5.32 0.21
C GLN A 70 -0.63 4.11 1.01
N ILE A 71 -1.48 3.08 1.18
CA ILE A 71 -1.10 1.82 1.84
C ILE A 71 -0.02 1.07 1.03
N ALA A 72 -0.14 0.99 -0.29
CA ALA A 72 0.84 0.30 -1.13
C ALA A 72 2.22 0.96 -1.04
N LEU A 73 2.29 2.29 -1.20
CA LEU A 73 3.51 3.07 -1.05
C LEU A 73 4.09 2.92 0.37
N ALA A 74 3.26 3.07 1.41
CA ALA A 74 3.72 2.90 2.78
C ALA A 74 4.29 1.51 3.05
N SER A 75 3.66 0.45 2.52
CA SER A 75 4.16 -0.92 2.65
C SER A 75 5.51 -1.11 1.96
N LEU A 76 5.72 -0.42 0.83
CA LEU A 76 6.95 -0.44 0.05
C LEU A 76 8.09 0.23 0.84
N LEU A 77 7.85 1.45 1.34
CA LEU A 77 8.79 2.24 2.13
C LEU A 77 9.14 1.56 3.45
N TYR A 78 8.15 0.96 4.10
CA TYR A 78 8.35 0.22 5.34
C TYR A 78 9.20 -1.03 5.14
N ALA A 79 9.00 -1.77 4.04
CA ALA A 79 9.82 -2.93 3.71
C ALA A 79 11.28 -2.56 3.42
N ASP A 80 11.53 -1.41 2.78
CA ASP A 80 12.90 -0.89 2.60
C ASP A 80 13.53 -0.59 3.96
N ALA A 81 12.83 0.14 4.82
CA ALA A 81 13.32 0.51 6.14
C ALA A 81 13.66 -0.74 6.99
N GLN A 82 12.81 -1.79 6.92
CA GLN A 82 13.09 -3.10 7.52
C GLN A 82 14.35 -3.77 6.96
N GLY A 83 14.58 -3.66 5.66
CA GLY A 83 15.77 -4.16 4.99
C GLY A 83 17.04 -3.34 5.24
N GLY A 84 16.93 -2.23 5.99
CA GLY A 84 18.02 -1.27 6.22
C GLY A 84 18.25 -0.30 5.06
N LEU A 85 17.40 -0.34 4.02
CA LEU A 85 17.39 0.64 2.94
C LEU A 85 16.53 1.82 3.36
N ASN A 86 17.04 3.04 3.27
CA ASN A 86 16.31 4.25 3.66
C ASN A 86 15.50 4.10 4.99
N PRO A 87 16.13 3.88 6.15
CA PRO A 87 15.41 3.69 7.42
C PRO A 87 14.47 4.84 7.79
N GLU A 88 14.74 6.06 7.29
CA GLU A 88 13.91 7.24 7.48
C GLU A 88 12.60 7.20 6.67
N GLY A 89 12.50 6.35 5.63
CA GLY A 89 11.28 6.18 4.84
C GLY A 89 10.07 5.69 5.65
N VAL A 90 10.30 5.15 6.84
CA VAL A 90 9.24 4.75 7.79
C VAL A 90 8.40 5.95 8.28
N PHE A 91 8.95 7.16 8.32
CA PHE A 91 8.20 8.36 8.71
C PHE A 91 7.13 8.68 7.66
N GLU A 92 7.52 8.65 6.39
CA GLU A 92 6.59 8.84 5.28
C GLU A 92 5.56 7.69 5.23
N ALA A 93 5.99 6.44 5.43
CA ALA A 93 5.09 5.30 5.51
C ALA A 93 4.03 5.50 6.60
N ARG A 94 4.43 5.94 7.80
CA ARG A 94 3.51 6.25 8.91
C ARG A 94 2.50 7.31 8.50
N ASP A 95 2.95 8.41 7.90
CA ASP A 95 2.08 9.54 7.56
C ASP A 95 1.05 9.14 6.49
N LEU A 96 1.46 8.42 5.45
CA LEU A 96 0.57 7.85 4.44
C LEU A 96 -0.47 6.89 5.04
N LEU A 97 -0.09 6.09 6.04
CA LEU A 97 -1.01 5.17 6.71
C LEU A 97 -2.01 5.91 7.60
N LEU A 98 -1.59 6.98 8.29
CA LEU A 98 -2.49 7.82 9.06
C LEU A 98 -3.53 8.49 8.15
N GLU A 99 -3.13 8.95 6.96
CA GLU A 99 -4.04 9.50 5.96
C GLU A 99 -5.01 8.45 5.39
N ALA A 100 -4.53 7.21 5.19
CA ALA A 100 -5.34 6.13 4.64
C ALA A 100 -6.30 5.49 5.67
N ALA A 101 -6.00 5.62 6.97
CA ALA A 101 -6.72 4.93 8.03
C ALA A 101 -8.23 5.23 8.07
N PRO A 102 -8.72 6.47 7.90
CA PRO A 102 -10.16 6.74 7.87
C PRO A 102 -10.93 5.97 6.78
N ALA A 103 -10.28 5.71 5.63
CA ALA A 103 -10.90 5.03 4.51
C ALA A 103 -10.71 3.50 4.54
N GLN A 104 -9.60 3.02 5.09
CA GLN A 104 -9.28 1.58 5.20
C GLN A 104 -8.68 1.24 6.56
N PRO A 105 -9.46 1.34 7.65
CA PRO A 105 -8.92 1.23 9.01
C PRO A 105 -8.17 -0.07 9.28
N PRO A 106 -8.72 -1.28 8.97
CA PRO A 106 -8.06 -2.51 9.39
C PRO A 106 -6.67 -2.71 8.78
N ILE A 107 -6.52 -2.34 7.51
CA ILE A 107 -5.27 -2.54 6.76
C ILE A 107 -4.24 -1.50 7.17
N ALA A 108 -4.63 -0.22 7.21
CA ALA A 108 -3.70 0.85 7.59
C ALA A 108 -3.22 0.68 9.05
N ALA A 109 -4.15 0.36 9.95
CA ALA A 109 -3.86 0.13 11.36
C ALA A 109 -2.90 -1.07 11.58
N TYR A 110 -2.98 -2.11 10.74
CA TYR A 110 -2.04 -3.23 10.82
C TYR A 110 -0.60 -2.78 10.59
N PHE A 111 -0.34 -1.96 9.57
CA PHE A 111 1.00 -1.44 9.31
C PHE A 111 1.45 -0.43 10.37
N LEU A 112 0.56 0.45 10.85
CA LEU A 112 0.88 1.38 11.94
C LEU A 112 1.29 0.64 13.22
N ALA A 113 0.54 -0.41 13.59
CA ALA A 113 0.89 -1.26 14.72
C ALA A 113 2.29 -1.86 14.60
N ARG A 114 2.65 -2.32 13.39
CA ARG A 114 3.98 -2.86 13.14
C ARG A 114 5.07 -1.80 13.25
N ILE A 115 4.86 -0.63 12.63
CA ILE A 115 5.78 0.51 12.70
C ILE A 115 6.09 0.86 14.17
N TYR A 116 5.06 1.08 15.00
CA TYR A 116 5.24 1.44 16.41
C TYR A 116 5.79 0.31 17.28
N SER A 117 5.60 -0.96 16.89
CA SER A 117 6.14 -2.10 17.64
C SER A 117 7.58 -2.45 17.33
N GLU A 118 8.04 -2.19 16.10
CA GLU A 118 9.37 -2.61 15.64
C GLU A 118 10.45 -1.54 15.85
N GLY A 119 10.06 -0.26 16.01
CA GLY A 119 11.00 0.82 16.34
C GLY A 119 12.01 1.12 15.23
N ILE A 120 11.65 0.88 13.97
CA ILE A 120 12.49 1.19 12.82
C ILE A 120 12.38 2.69 12.57
N GLY A 121 13.48 3.42 12.71
CA GLY A 121 13.55 4.88 12.51
C GLY A 121 12.74 5.73 13.50
N ILE A 122 11.82 5.14 14.26
CA ILE A 122 11.01 5.76 15.31
C ILE A 122 11.26 5.10 16.67
N GLU A 123 10.94 5.79 17.76
CA GLU A 123 10.93 5.18 19.09
C GLU A 123 9.78 4.16 19.20
N VAL A 124 10.06 3.03 19.87
CA VAL A 124 9.05 2.00 20.13
C VAL A 124 7.99 2.56 21.09
N ASP A 125 6.72 2.46 20.72
CA ASP A 125 5.59 2.76 21.59
C ASP A 125 4.66 1.54 21.67
N PRO A 126 4.83 0.68 22.69
CA PRO A 126 4.03 -0.54 22.82
C PRO A 126 2.54 -0.24 23.02
N SER A 127 2.22 0.88 23.65
CA SER A 127 0.84 1.27 23.97
C SER A 127 0.11 1.73 22.71
N LEU A 128 0.76 2.58 21.91
CA LEU A 128 0.24 3.02 20.62
C LEU A 128 0.21 1.86 19.60
N ALA A 129 1.22 0.99 19.61
CA ALA A 129 1.22 -0.22 18.78
C ALA A 129 0.01 -1.13 19.10
N ALA A 130 -0.28 -1.35 20.39
CA ALA A 130 -1.43 -2.15 20.81
C ALA A 130 -2.78 -1.50 20.46
N GLN A 131 -2.88 -0.16 20.54
CA GLN A 131 -4.06 0.58 20.08
C GLN A 131 -4.31 0.30 18.58
N TRP A 132 -3.32 0.55 17.73
CA TRP A 132 -3.44 0.32 16.29
C TRP A 132 -3.69 -1.16 15.97
N ALA A 133 -3.07 -2.09 16.69
CA ALA A 133 -3.32 -3.51 16.47
C ALA A 133 -4.76 -3.91 16.83
N ASN A 134 -5.34 -3.29 17.86
CA ASN A 134 -6.75 -3.51 18.21
C ASN A 134 -7.69 -3.00 17.09
N ILE A 135 -7.42 -1.80 16.55
CA ILE A 135 -8.13 -1.26 15.38
C ILE A 135 -8.01 -2.23 14.19
N ALA A 136 -6.83 -2.79 13.94
CA ALA A 136 -6.61 -3.79 12.90
C ALA A 136 -7.41 -5.08 13.14
N ALA A 137 -7.41 -5.58 14.38
CA ALA A 137 -8.11 -6.80 14.79
C ALA A 137 -9.63 -6.69 14.68
N ALA A 138 -10.20 -5.48 14.73
CA ALA A 138 -11.62 -5.26 14.46
C ALA A 138 -12.04 -5.76 13.07
N GLY A 139 -11.12 -5.78 12.10
CA GLY A 139 -11.33 -6.36 10.76
C GLY A 139 -11.39 -7.90 10.72
N GLN A 140 -11.25 -8.59 11.86
CA GLN A 140 -11.30 -10.05 11.98
C GLN A 140 -10.23 -10.82 11.20
N ASP A 141 -9.16 -10.16 10.77
CA ASP A 141 -8.00 -10.83 10.17
C ASP A 141 -7.20 -11.60 11.24
N PRO A 142 -6.93 -12.90 11.07
CA PRO A 142 -6.21 -13.70 12.07
C PRO A 142 -4.81 -13.16 12.39
N ALA A 143 -4.09 -12.60 11.42
CA ALA A 143 -2.76 -12.05 11.65
C ALA A 143 -2.83 -10.75 12.47
N ALA A 144 -3.82 -9.90 12.22
CA ALA A 144 -4.09 -8.71 13.02
C ALA A 144 -4.51 -9.06 14.46
N ILE A 145 -5.39 -10.05 14.64
CA ILE A 145 -5.78 -10.54 15.98
C ILE A 145 -4.57 -11.07 16.74
N MET A 146 -3.73 -11.89 16.10
CA MET A 146 -2.49 -12.38 16.72
C MET A 146 -1.49 -11.26 17.05
N LEU A 147 -1.38 -10.25 16.18
CA LEU A 147 -0.54 -9.08 16.42
C LEU A 147 -1.04 -8.33 17.67
N TRP A 148 -2.33 -8.05 17.75
CA TRP A 148 -2.94 -7.39 18.89
C TRP A 148 -2.72 -8.16 20.19
N GLN A 149 -3.02 -9.45 20.22
CA GLN A 149 -2.81 -10.29 21.41
C GLN A 149 -1.37 -10.27 21.90
N ARG A 150 -0.40 -10.33 20.97
CA ARG A 150 1.03 -10.30 21.30
C ARG A 150 1.48 -8.96 21.86
N LEU A 151 1.01 -7.85 21.29
CA LEU A 151 1.38 -6.50 21.73
C LEU A 151 0.71 -6.17 23.06
N GLU A 152 -0.57 -6.51 23.20
CA GLU A 152 -1.32 -6.31 24.45
C GLU A 152 -0.70 -7.11 25.61
N ALA A 153 -0.22 -8.33 25.37
CA ALA A 153 0.44 -9.15 26.40
C ALA A 153 1.69 -8.49 27.01
N GLN A 154 2.33 -7.54 26.32
CA GLN A 154 3.51 -6.82 26.81
C GLN A 154 3.17 -5.65 27.74
N LEU A 155 1.93 -5.17 27.70
CA LEU A 155 1.46 -4.03 28.48
C LEU A 155 1.02 -4.42 29.89
N VAL A 156 1.07 -3.49 30.84
CA VAL A 156 0.41 -3.66 32.14
C VAL A 156 -1.11 -3.44 32.01
N PRO A 157 -1.96 -3.95 32.93
CA PRO A 157 -3.42 -3.87 32.79
C PRO A 157 -3.97 -2.47 32.49
N GLU A 158 -3.46 -1.44 33.16
CA GLU A 158 -3.89 -0.05 32.96
C GLU A 158 -3.60 0.43 31.53
N GLU A 159 -2.42 0.11 30.98
CA GLU A 159 -2.04 0.45 29.61
C GLU A 159 -2.87 -0.31 28.57
N ARG A 160 -3.21 -1.58 28.85
CA ARG A 160 -4.10 -2.38 27.97
C ARG A 160 -5.47 -1.74 27.86
N ASP A 161 -6.06 -1.40 29.00
CA ASP A 161 -7.40 -0.81 29.03
C ASP A 161 -7.39 0.57 28.37
N ALA A 162 -6.35 1.37 28.57
CA ALA A 162 -6.17 2.65 27.88
C ALA A 162 -6.01 2.48 26.36
N ALA A 163 -5.20 1.53 25.90
CA ALA A 163 -5.00 1.26 24.47
C ALA A 163 -6.30 0.74 23.80
N ARG A 164 -7.07 -0.09 24.50
CA ARG A 164 -8.40 -0.54 24.04
C ARG A 164 -9.39 0.60 23.94
N GLN A 165 -9.43 1.47 24.95
CA GLN A 165 -10.36 2.59 24.97
C GLN A 165 -10.05 3.55 23.82
N ARG A 166 -8.78 3.94 23.63
CA ARG A 166 -8.38 4.78 22.49
C ARG A 166 -8.74 4.15 21.14
N ALA A 167 -8.57 2.83 20.99
CA ALA A 167 -8.97 2.14 19.76
C ALA A 167 -10.49 2.24 19.51
N VAL A 168 -11.30 2.11 20.57
CA VAL A 168 -12.77 2.29 20.48
C VAL A 168 -13.12 3.74 20.14
N ASP A 169 -12.49 4.71 20.80
CA ASP A 169 -12.74 6.14 20.59
C ASP A 169 -12.38 6.54 19.16
N TRP A 170 -11.22 6.11 18.65
CA TRP A 170 -10.80 6.32 17.26
C TRP A 170 -11.82 5.72 16.27
N LEU A 171 -12.26 4.47 16.47
CA LEU A 171 -13.25 3.81 15.61
C LEU A 171 -14.62 4.49 15.62
N GLN A 172 -14.96 5.18 16.71
CA GLN A 172 -16.20 5.95 16.85
C GLN A 172 -16.06 7.40 16.35
N GLY A 173 -14.85 7.83 15.96
CA GLY A 173 -14.57 9.21 15.57
C GLY A 173 -14.67 10.19 16.74
N LEU A 174 -14.34 9.74 17.95
CA LEU A 174 -14.39 10.53 19.18
C LEU A 174 -13.04 11.16 19.57
N GLU A 175 -11.98 10.91 18.80
CA GLU A 175 -10.70 11.61 18.95
C GLU A 175 -10.76 12.96 18.20
N GLU A 176 -10.41 14.06 18.89
CA GLU A 176 -10.39 15.46 18.36
C GLU A 176 -9.20 15.74 17.43
#